data_AF-A0A645JIN1-F1
#
_entry.id   AF-A0A645JIN1-F1
#
_cell.length_a   1.000
_cell.length_b   1.000
_cell.length_c   1.000
_cell.angle_alpha   90.00
_cell.angle_beta   90.00
_cell.angle_gamma   90.00
#
_symmetry.space_group_name_H-M   'P 1'
#
loop_
_entity.id
_entity.type
_entity.pdbx_description
1 polymer ?
#
loop_
_entity_poly.entity_id
_entity_poly.type
_entity_poly.pdbx_seq_one_letter_code
_entity_poly.pdbx_strand_id
1 'polypeptide(L)'
;MLARTSNPEGGQVQLALTKDASVAQSIIDAATQVNHASRQRAIGLVVGGTHENLGCDLSDFNGSILVPGIGFQGGRMEDLPELFGDAVDQVLAVVGRGVISAGPDAAALRAKVADLLAMAAH
;
A
#
# COMPACT_ATOMS: atom_id res chain seq x y z
N MET A 1 10.65 -0.43 -2.97
CA MET A 1 10.43 -0.49 -4.43
C MET A 1 9.06 0.07 -4.78
N LEU A 2 8.90 0.72 -5.93
CA LEU A 2 7.57 1.06 -6.45
C LEU A 2 7.07 -0.16 -7.25
N ALA A 3 6.03 -0.84 -6.77
CA ALA A 3 5.52 -2.05 -7.42
C ALA A 3 4.23 -1.78 -8.19
N ARG A 4 3.23 -1.19 -7.51
CA ARG A 4 1.89 -0.97 -8.07
C ARG A 4 1.32 0.35 -7.59
N THR A 5 1.66 1.46 -8.23
CA THR A 5 1.27 2.80 -7.75
C THR A 5 -0.18 3.14 -8.08
N SER A 6 -0.75 4.16 -7.42
CA SER A 6 -2.16 4.59 -7.58
C SER A 6 -2.48 5.32 -8.89
N ASN A 7 -1.48 5.74 -9.68
CA ASN A 7 -1.75 6.52 -10.89
C ASN A 7 -2.29 5.61 -12.02
N PRO A 8 -3.47 5.90 -12.61
CA PRO A 8 -4.09 5.03 -13.62
C PRO A 8 -3.21 4.77 -14.84
N GLU A 9 -2.46 5.78 -15.29
CA GLU A 9 -1.61 5.73 -16.47
C GLU A 9 -0.42 4.76 -16.30
N GLY A 10 -0.08 4.44 -15.05
CA GLY A 10 0.98 3.49 -14.71
C GLY A 10 0.57 2.04 -14.97
N GLY A 11 -0.73 1.75 -15.03
CA GLY A 11 -1.26 0.39 -15.22
C GLY A 11 -0.73 -0.28 -16.48
N GLN A 12 -0.63 0.46 -17.60
CA GLN A 12 -0.15 -0.08 -18.88
C GLN A 12 1.28 -0.63 -18.82
N VAL A 13 2.12 -0.10 -17.91
CA VAL A 13 3.51 -0.54 -17.73
C VAL A 13 3.59 -1.56 -16.60
N GLN A 14 2.97 -1.27 -15.46
CA GLN A 14 3.06 -2.09 -14.25
C GLN A 14 2.41 -3.46 -14.44
N LEU A 15 1.32 -3.52 -15.19
CA LEU A 15 0.63 -4.77 -15.49
C LEU A 15 1.04 -5.37 -16.84
N ALA A 16 2.01 -4.76 -17.54
CA ALA A 16 2.55 -5.34 -18.76
C ALA A 16 3.16 -6.71 -18.45
N LEU A 17 2.79 -7.72 -19.23
CA LEU A 17 3.31 -9.08 -19.07
C LEU A 17 4.71 -9.18 -19.67
N THR A 18 5.61 -9.75 -18.88
CA THR A 18 6.89 -10.28 -19.35
C THR A 18 6.70 -11.76 -19.72
N LYS A 19 7.80 -12.49 -19.92
CA LYS A 19 7.74 -13.93 -20.21
C LYS A 19 7.09 -14.72 -19.07
N ASP A 20 7.32 -14.30 -17.83
CA ASP A 20 6.99 -15.10 -16.65
C ASP A 20 5.88 -14.47 -15.79
N ALA A 21 5.88 -13.14 -15.63
CA ALA A 21 4.88 -12.42 -14.83
C ALA A 21 4.72 -10.95 -15.28
N SER A 22 3.81 -10.21 -14.67
CA SER A 22 3.72 -8.76 -14.88
C SER A 22 4.95 -8.03 -14.32
N VAL A 23 5.25 -6.83 -14.81
CA VAL A 23 6.35 -6.00 -14.29
C VAL A 23 6.20 -5.75 -12.78
N ALA A 24 4.98 -5.48 -12.31
CA ALA A 24 4.69 -5.32 -10.89
C ALA A 24 5.02 -6.59 -10.09
N GLN A 25 4.60 -7.76 -10.58
CA GLN A 25 4.90 -9.03 -9.91
C GLN A 25 6.41 -9.30 -9.86
N SER A 26 7.13 -9.07 -10.96
CA SER A 26 8.59 -9.26 -10.99
C SER A 26 9.32 -8.36 -9.98
N ILE A 27 8.83 -7.14 -9.74
CA ILE A 27 9.37 -6.25 -8.70
C ILE A 27 9.11 -6.79 -7.29
N ILE A 28 7.91 -7.32 -7.05
CA ILE A 28 7.52 -7.92 -5.77
C ILE A 28 8.41 -9.14 -5.48
N ASP A 29 8.48 -10.07 -6.42
CA ASP A 29 9.25 -11.32 -6.28
C ASP A 29 10.73 -11.04 -6.04
N ALA A 30 11.31 -10.08 -6.78
CA ALA A 30 12.70 -9.67 -6.59
C ALA A 30 12.93 -9.06 -5.19
N ALA A 31 12.02 -8.21 -4.71
CA ALA A 31 12.12 -7.63 -3.36
C ALA A 31 12.02 -8.72 -2.28
N THR A 32 11.07 -9.65 -2.43
CA THR A 32 10.90 -10.82 -1.55
C THR A 32 12.18 -11.66 -1.50
N GLN A 33 12.75 -11.98 -2.66
CA GLN A 33 13.98 -12.78 -2.78
C GLN A 33 15.17 -12.08 -2.11
N VAL A 34 15.34 -10.77 -2.30
CA VAL A 34 16.42 -10.00 -1.65
C VAL A 34 16.27 -10.00 -0.13
N ASN A 35 15.06 -9.81 0.39
CA ASN A 35 14.79 -9.90 1.83
C ASN A 35 15.12 -11.31 2.37
N HIS A 36 14.73 -12.38 1.69
CA HIS A 36 15.06 -13.74 2.10
C HIS A 36 16.56 -14.02 2.09
N ALA A 37 17.26 -13.66 1.01
CA ALA A 37 18.69 -13.89 0.86
C ALA A 37 19.51 -13.16 1.92
N SER A 38 19.10 -11.93 2.27
CA SER A 38 19.75 -11.14 3.32
C SER A 38 19.33 -11.53 4.74
N ARG A 39 18.28 -12.36 4.90
CA ARG A 39 17.61 -12.65 6.18
C ARG A 39 17.15 -11.39 6.92
N GLN A 40 16.85 -10.34 6.16
CA GLN A 40 16.38 -9.06 6.66
C GLN A 40 15.08 -8.68 5.93
N ARG A 41 14.22 -7.91 6.59
CA ARG A 41 12.99 -7.37 5.99
C ARG A 41 13.18 -5.90 5.60
N ALA A 42 14.32 -5.60 4.98
CA ALA A 42 14.79 -4.23 4.77
C ALA A 42 14.15 -3.56 3.55
N ILE A 43 13.79 -4.34 2.54
CA ILE A 43 13.16 -3.80 1.33
C ILE A 43 11.65 -3.82 1.51
N GLY A 44 11.06 -2.61 1.51
CA GLY A 44 9.61 -2.42 1.49
C GLY A 44 9.07 -2.20 0.07
N LEU A 45 7.75 -2.25 -0.06
CA LEU A 45 7.01 -1.94 -1.30
C LEU A 45 6.19 -0.67 -1.15
N VAL A 46 5.91 -0.01 -2.27
CA VAL A 46 4.87 1.00 -2.39
C VAL A 46 3.79 0.46 -3.31
N VAL A 47 2.57 0.32 -2.78
CA VAL A 47 1.39 -0.21 -3.45
C VAL A 47 0.22 0.72 -3.18
N GLY A 48 -0.43 1.24 -4.22
CA GLY A 48 -1.51 2.21 -4.11
C GLY A 48 -2.78 1.60 -3.53
N GLY A 49 -3.42 2.29 -2.58
CA GLY A 49 -4.65 1.84 -1.92
C GLY A 49 -5.95 2.28 -2.62
N THR A 50 -5.88 2.72 -3.88
CA THR A 50 -7.02 3.23 -4.65
C THR A 50 -7.50 2.25 -5.73
N HIS A 51 -6.92 1.06 -5.78
CA HIS A 51 -7.27 0.06 -6.78
C HIS A 51 -8.46 -0.78 -6.30
N GLU A 52 -9.37 -1.13 -7.21
CA GLU A 52 -10.39 -2.16 -6.96
C GLU A 52 -9.76 -3.57 -6.89
N ASN A 53 -8.67 -3.77 -7.64
CA ASN A 53 -7.88 -4.99 -7.64
C ASN A 53 -6.41 -4.65 -7.92
N LEU A 54 -5.49 -5.20 -7.14
CA LEU A 54 -4.06 -4.92 -7.29
C LEU A 54 -3.47 -5.46 -8.61
N GLY A 55 -3.98 -6.58 -9.11
CA GLY A 55 -3.46 -7.28 -10.30
C GLY A 55 -2.09 -7.92 -10.09
N CYS A 56 -1.69 -8.12 -8.83
CA CYS A 56 -0.46 -8.77 -8.40
C CYS A 56 -0.68 -9.51 -7.09
N ASP A 57 0.17 -10.48 -6.80
CA ASP A 57 0.17 -11.30 -5.60
C ASP A 57 1.21 -10.79 -4.60
N LEU A 58 0.76 -10.59 -3.35
CA LEU A 58 1.56 -10.13 -2.23
C LEU A 58 1.64 -11.18 -1.10
N SER A 59 1.02 -12.34 -1.26
CA SER A 59 0.90 -13.37 -0.21
C SER A 59 2.26 -13.80 0.36
N ASP A 60 3.27 -13.95 -0.49
CA ASP A 60 4.63 -14.31 -0.10
C ASP A 60 5.53 -13.11 0.24
N PHE A 61 5.04 -11.87 0.09
CA PHE A 61 5.83 -10.70 0.46
C PHE A 61 6.06 -10.68 1.98
N ASN A 62 7.23 -10.20 2.39
CA ASN A 62 7.73 -10.40 3.75
C ASN A 62 8.29 -9.12 4.42
N GLY A 63 8.02 -7.94 3.84
CA GLY A 63 8.51 -6.64 4.30
C GLY A 63 7.38 -5.65 4.53
N SER A 64 7.67 -4.36 4.78
CA SER A 64 6.61 -3.36 4.94
C SER A 64 6.05 -2.89 3.60
N ILE A 65 4.73 -2.71 3.51
CA ILE A 65 4.04 -2.20 2.33
C ILE A 65 3.49 -0.81 2.64
N LEU A 66 4.09 0.23 2.07
CA LEU A 66 3.59 1.59 2.16
C LEU A 66 2.40 1.77 1.23
N VAL A 67 1.24 2.13 1.79
CA VAL A 67 -0.01 2.26 1.03
C VAL A 67 -0.47 3.72 0.97
N PRO A 68 -0.05 4.47 -0.07
CA PRO A 68 -0.58 5.80 -0.32
C PRO A 68 -1.97 5.75 -0.94
N GLY A 69 -2.70 6.86 -0.83
CA GLY A 69 -3.97 7.06 -1.51
C GLY A 69 -5.22 6.82 -0.66
N ILE A 70 -5.03 6.58 0.63
CA ILE A 70 -6.13 6.51 1.58
C ILE A 70 -6.69 7.92 1.90
N GLY A 71 -8.01 8.01 2.00
CA GLY A 71 -8.76 9.22 2.26
C GLY A 71 -8.96 10.06 1.01
N PHE A 72 -8.18 11.14 0.86
CA PHE A 72 -8.43 12.17 -0.16
C PHE A 72 -8.36 11.66 -1.61
N GLN A 73 -7.61 10.59 -1.89
CA GLN A 73 -7.52 10.00 -3.23
C GLN A 73 -8.55 8.90 -3.49
N GLY A 74 -9.46 8.65 -2.54
CA GLY A 74 -10.58 7.74 -2.70
C GLY A 74 -10.40 6.35 -2.06
N GLY A 75 -9.19 5.96 -1.66
CA GLY A 75 -8.97 4.70 -0.95
C GLY A 75 -9.52 4.74 0.47
N ARG A 76 -10.08 3.63 0.97
CA ARG A 76 -10.66 3.53 2.32
C ARG A 76 -9.83 2.59 3.18
N MET A 77 -9.77 2.86 4.49
CA MET A 77 -9.07 1.97 5.43
C MET A 77 -9.77 0.60 5.50
N GLU A 78 -11.10 0.60 5.44
CA GLU A 78 -11.94 -0.61 5.51
C GLU A 78 -11.70 -1.60 4.37
N ASP A 79 -11.21 -1.11 3.21
CA ASP A 79 -11.01 -1.95 2.02
C ASP A 79 -9.64 -2.67 2.05
N LEU A 80 -8.74 -2.29 2.96
CA LEU A 80 -7.37 -2.82 3.01
C LEU A 80 -7.30 -4.33 3.27
N PRO A 81 -8.10 -4.92 4.18
CA PRO A 81 -8.08 -6.37 4.39
C PRO A 81 -8.48 -7.15 3.14
N GLU A 82 -9.47 -6.67 2.39
CA GLU A 82 -9.88 -7.31 1.12
C GLU A 82 -8.82 -7.14 0.03
N LEU A 83 -8.26 -5.93 -0.09
CA LEU A 83 -7.31 -5.60 -1.15
C LEU A 83 -5.93 -6.26 -0.96
N PHE A 84 -5.47 -6.41 0.29
CA PHE A 84 -4.13 -6.94 0.61
C PHE A 84 -4.14 -8.37 1.15
N GLY A 85 -5.31 -8.91 1.53
CA GLY A 85 -5.45 -10.29 2.05
C GLY A 85 -4.48 -10.57 3.19
N ASP A 86 -3.77 -11.70 3.11
CA ASP A 86 -2.79 -12.13 4.12
C ASP A 86 -1.63 -11.14 4.34
N ALA A 87 -1.40 -10.22 3.39
CA ALA A 87 -0.38 -9.18 3.52
C ALA A 87 -0.87 -7.94 4.28
N VAL A 88 -2.11 -7.90 4.77
CA VAL A 88 -2.68 -6.72 5.46
C VAL A 88 -1.85 -6.32 6.70
N ASP A 89 -1.30 -7.28 7.44
CA ASP A 89 -0.44 -7.01 8.61
C ASP A 89 0.87 -6.31 8.26
N GLN A 90 1.24 -6.29 6.97
CA GLN A 90 2.42 -5.62 6.46
C GLN A 90 2.13 -4.19 5.99
N VAL A 91 0.85 -3.79 5.95
CA VAL A 91 0.39 -2.52 5.41
C VAL A 91 0.66 -1.36 6.36
N LEU A 92 1.28 -0.32 5.82
CA LEU A 92 1.47 0.98 6.43
C LEU A 92 0.68 2.01 5.61
N ALA A 93 -0.58 2.21 5.99
CA ALA A 93 -1.46 3.18 5.33
C ALA A 93 -0.97 4.62 5.54
N VAL A 94 -0.86 5.40 4.46
CA VAL A 94 -0.38 6.79 4.49
C VAL A 94 -1.53 7.76 4.32
N VAL A 95 -1.84 8.51 5.38
CA VAL A 95 -2.87 9.56 5.37
C VAL A 95 -2.24 10.93 5.69
N GLY A 96 -2.02 11.73 4.65
CA GLY A 96 -1.48 13.10 4.79
C GLY A 96 -2.58 14.16 4.74
N ARG A 97 -3.09 14.43 3.53
CA ARG A 97 -4.10 15.47 3.25
C ARG A 97 -5.35 15.37 4.12
N GLY A 98 -5.79 14.15 4.45
CA GLY A 98 -6.95 13.92 5.32
C GLY A 98 -6.75 14.32 6.78
N VAL A 99 -5.50 14.35 7.26
CA VAL A 99 -5.17 14.82 8.61
C VAL A 99 -5.02 16.34 8.61
N ILE A 100 -4.23 16.89 7.70
CA ILE A 100 -3.96 18.34 7.66
C ILE A 100 -5.19 19.18 7.27
N SER A 101 -6.25 18.57 6.74
CA SER A 101 -7.52 19.25 6.48
C SER A 101 -8.25 19.68 7.76
N ALA A 102 -7.86 19.16 8.94
CA ALA A 102 -8.37 19.61 10.23
C ALA A 102 -7.85 21.01 10.63
N GLY A 103 -6.92 21.59 9.87
CA GLY A 103 -6.29 22.87 10.17
C GLY A 103 -5.06 22.72 11.09
N PRO A 104 -4.43 23.85 11.50
CA PRO A 104 -3.19 23.84 12.27
C PRO A 104 -3.37 23.54 13.77
N ASP A 105 -4.62 23.44 14.26
CA ASP A 105 -4.89 23.18 15.67
C ASP A 105 -4.49 21.75 16.07
N ALA A 106 -3.66 21.63 17.11
CA ALA A 106 -3.10 20.35 17.52
C ALA A 106 -4.15 19.38 18.08
N ALA A 107 -5.21 19.88 18.72
CA ALA A 107 -6.28 19.03 19.24
C ALA A 107 -7.16 18.50 18.10
N ALA A 108 -7.47 19.34 17.11
CA ALA A 108 -8.19 18.96 15.90
C ALA A 108 -7.41 17.93 15.07
N LEU A 109 -6.09 18.09 14.91
CA LEU A 109 -5.23 17.10 14.25
C LEU A 109 -5.23 15.75 14.97
N ARG A 110 -5.11 15.75 16.32
CA ARG A 110 -5.17 14.52 17.12
C ARG A 110 -6.52 13.82 17.04
N ALA A 111 -7.61 14.58 17.10
CA ALA A 111 -8.96 14.05 16.92
C ALA A 111 -9.11 13.40 15.54
N LYS A 112 -8.63 14.06 14.49
CA LYS A 112 -8.68 13.51 13.13
C LYS A 112 -7.89 12.23 12.96
N VAL A 113 -6.73 12.12 13.61
CA VAL A 113 -5.94 10.87 13.64
C VAL A 113 -6.68 9.77 14.41
N ALA A 114 -7.30 10.09 15.55
CA ALA A 114 -8.06 9.12 16.33
C ALA A 114 -9.24 8.54 15.55
N ASP A 115 -9.99 9.38 14.81
CA ASP A 115 -11.08 8.93 13.94
C ASP A 115 -10.60 7.95 12.86
N LEU A 116 -9.46 8.24 12.23
CA LEU A 116 -8.86 7.38 11.21
C LEU A 116 -8.39 6.03 11.77
N LEU A 117 -7.84 6.03 12.99
CA LEU A 117 -7.44 4.80 13.68
C LEU A 117 -8.64 3.95 14.07
N ALA A 118 -9.75 4.57 14.48
CA ALA A 118 -10.98 3.84 14.78
C ALA A 118 -11.56 3.14 13.54
N MET A 119 -11.49 3.77 12.37
CA MET A 119 -11.90 3.17 11.09
C MET A 119 -11.02 1.97 10.68
N ALA A 120 -9.76 1.93 11.12
CA ALA A 120 -8.80 0.87 10.80
C ALA A 120 -8.91 -0.36 11.71
N ALA A 121 -9.59 -0.24 12.85
CA ALA A 121 -9.73 -1.30 13.84
C ALA A 121 -10.96 -2.20 13.60
N HIS A 122 -11.66 -2.00 12.48
CA HIS A 122 -12.81 -2.75 12.03
C HIS A 122 -12.45 -3.57 10.79
#